data_AF-A0A3S8WK79-F1
#
_entry.id   AF-A0A3S8WK79-F1
#
_cell.length_a   1.000
_cell.length_b   1.000
_cell.length_c   1.000
_cell.angle_alpha   90.00
_cell.angle_beta   90.00
_cell.angle_gamma   90.00
#
_symmetry.space_group_name_H-M   'P 1'
#
loop_
_entity.id
_entity.type
_entity.pdbx_description
1 polymer ?
#
loop_
_entity_poly.entity_id
_entity_poly.type
_entity_poly.pdbx_seq_one_letter_code
_entity_poly.pdbx_strand_id
1 'polypeptide(L)' 'MTLRIPDDLDPSIRAGAEAAGLSLNAYIVRAARRQATLDAARQLASLGLGEDLAGEGDAL' A
#
# COMPACT_ATOMS: atom_id res chain seq x y z
N MET A 1 -12.69 -12.87 -2.71
CA MET A 1 -11.26 -13.16 -2.96
C MET A 1 -10.63 -13.58 -1.65
N THR A 2 -9.83 -14.64 -1.65
CA THR A 2 -9.18 -15.15 -0.43
C THR A 2 -7.67 -15.08 -0.63
N LEU A 3 -6.96 -14.47 0.32
CA LEU A 3 -5.51 -14.31 0.28
C LEU A 3 -4.89 -15.18 1.37
N ARG A 4 -3.85 -15.96 1.04
CA ARG A 4 -3.10 -16.75 2.03
C ARG A 4 -1.94 -15.90 2.53
N ILE A 5 -1.93 -15.66 3.83
CA ILE A 5 -0.87 -14.96 4.53
C ILE A 5 0.08 -16.02 5.10
N PRO A 6 1.40 -15.89 4.90
CA PRO A 6 2.38 -16.73 5.58
C PRO A 6 2.23 -16.68 7.10
N ASP A 7 2.33 -17.83 7.77
CA ASP A 7 2.07 -17.94 9.22
C ASP A 7 3.04 -17.11 10.07
N ASP A 8 4.25 -16.87 9.57
CA ASP A 8 5.26 -16.01 10.19
C ASP A 8 4.88 -14.52 10.14
N LEU A 9 4.08 -14.12 9.15
CA LEU A 9 3.66 -12.72 8.96
C LEU A 9 2.30 -12.41 9.61
N ASP A 10 1.40 -13.39 9.76
CA ASP A 10 0.06 -13.18 10.33
C ASP A 10 0.08 -12.43 11.69
N PRO A 11 0.95 -12.78 12.67
CA PRO A 11 0.99 -12.06 13.95
C PRO A 11 1.32 -10.57 13.79
N SER A 12 2.30 -10.25 12.94
CA SER A 12 2.73 -8.87 12.72
C SER A 12 1.66 -8.02 12.01
N ILE A 13 0.94 -8.62 11.05
CA ILE A 13 -0.12 -7.94 10.32
C ILE A 13 -1.31 -7.68 11.23
N ARG A 14 -1.68 -8.65 12.09
CA ARG A 14 -2.75 -8.45 13.09
C ARG A 14 -2.39 -7.37 14.09
N ALA A 15 -1.16 -7.37 14.62
CA ALA A 15 -0.69 -6.33 15.53
C ALA A 15 -0.72 -4.94 14.87
N GLY A 16 -0.34 -4.84 13.59
CA GLY A 16 -0.42 -3.60 12.83
C GLY A 16 -1.87 -3.11 12.62
N ALA A 17 -2.81 -4.03 12.36
CA ALA A 17 -4.22 -3.71 12.23
C ALA A 17 -4.81 -3.20 13.55
N GLU A 18 -4.50 -3.87 14.67
CA GLU A 18 -4.93 -3.47 16.01
C GLU A 18 -4.37 -2.10 16.40
N ALA A 19 -3.07 -1.86 16.19
CA ALA A 19 -2.44 -0.57 16.45
C ALA A 19 -3.04 0.57 15.62
N ALA A 20 -3.54 0.26 14.41
CA ALA A 20 -4.23 1.22 13.56
C ALA A 20 -5.73 1.38 13.91
N GLY A 21 -6.28 0.59 14.85
CA GLY A 21 -7.71 0.57 15.16
C GLY A 21 -8.57 0.07 13.99
N LEU A 22 -8.01 -0.75 13.09
CA LEU A 22 -8.66 -1.23 11.89
C LEU A 22 -8.97 -2.72 11.96
N SER A 23 -10.01 -3.14 11.24
CA SER A 23 -10.17 -4.56 10.95
C SER A 23 -9.02 -5.05 10.07
N LEU A 24 -8.66 -6.34 10.17
CA LEU A 24 -7.59 -6.93 9.37
C LEU A 24 -7.80 -6.70 7.86
N ASN A 25 -9.03 -6.84 7.38
CA ASN A 25 -9.35 -6.58 5.98
C ASN A 25 -9.15 -5.10 5.60
N ALA A 26 -9.61 -4.15 6.43
CA ALA A 26 -9.42 -2.73 6.17
C ALA A 26 -7.93 -2.35 6.14
N TYR A 27 -7.16 -2.92 7.06
CA TYR A 27 -5.70 -2.74 7.11
C TYR A 27 -5.02 -3.27 5.85
N ILE A 28 -5.36 -4.48 5.40
CA ILE A 28 -4.82 -5.09 4.17
C ILE A 28 -5.20 -4.26 2.94
N VAL A 29 -6.45 -3.82 2.82
CA VAL A 29 -6.89 -2.98 1.70
C VAL A 29 -6.13 -1.66 1.67
N ARG A 30 -5.91 -1.03 2.83
CA ARG A 30 -5.10 0.19 2.93
C ARG A 30 -3.65 -0.04 2.50
N ALA A 31 -3.04 -1.14 2.95
CA ALA A 31 -1.68 -1.51 2.57
C ALA A 31 -1.56 -1.77 1.05
N ALA A 32 -2.52 -2.51 0.47
CA ALA A 32 -2.56 -2.80 -0.96
C ALA A 32 -2.72 -1.52 -1.80
N ARG A 33 -3.58 -0.59 -1.39
CA ARG A 33 -3.72 0.72 -2.05
C ARG A 33 -2.41 1.51 -2.03
N ARG A 34 -1.75 1.56 -0.86
CA ARG A 34 -0.46 2.26 -0.73
C ARG A 34 0.61 1.66 -1.64
N GLN A 35 0.71 0.34 -1.72
CA GLN A 35 1.66 -0.32 -2.64
C GLN A 35 1.33 -0.04 -4.10
N ALA A 36 0.05 -0.13 -4.50
CA ALA A 36 -0.36 0.19 -5.87
C ALA A 36 0.02 1.64 -6.27
N THR A 37 -0.17 2.61 -5.37
CA THR A 37 0.26 4.00 -5.58
C THR A 37 1.77 4.10 -5.78
N LEU A 38 2.57 3.44 -4.92
CA LEU A 38 4.03 3.46 -5.03
C LEU A 38 4.52 2.79 -6.32
N ASP A 39 3.90 1.68 -6.73
CA ASP A 39 4.27 1.00 -7.97
C ASP A 39 3.91 1.82 -9.20
N ALA A 40 2.75 2.48 -9.20
CA ALA A 40 2.39 3.44 -10.24
C ALA A 40 3.39 4.61 -10.31
N ALA A 41 3.76 5.18 -9.16
CA ALA A 41 4.75 6.26 -9.10
C ALA A 41 6.12 5.80 -9.64
N ARG A 42 6.57 4.58 -9.30
CA ARG A 42 7.81 4.00 -9.85
C ARG A 42 7.74 3.81 -11.36
N GLN A 43 6.60 3.34 -11.89
CA GLN A 43 6.41 3.21 -13.34
C GLN A 43 6.48 4.57 -14.03
N LEU A 44 5.80 5.58 -13.50
CA LEU A 44 5.85 6.94 -14.05
C LEU A 44 7.27 7.52 -14.02
N ALA A 45 8.00 7.34 -12.90
CA ALA A 45 9.40 7.74 -12.79
C ALA A 45 10.28 7.02 -13.83
N SER A 46 10.04 5.72 -14.08
CA SER A 46 10.79 4.97 -15.10
C SER A 46 10.54 5.45 -16.54
N LEU A 47 9.40 6.11 -16.78
CA LEU A 47 9.06 6.74 -18.06
C LEU A 47 9.63 8.16 -18.20
N GLY A 48 10.31 8.68 -17.17
CA GLY A 48 10.85 10.05 -17.16
C GLY A 48 9.81 11.14 -16.91
N LEU A 49 8.56 10.78 -16.60
CA LEU A 49 7.44 11.71 -16.41
C LEU A 49 7.39 12.33 -15.00
N GLY A 50 8.41 12.09 -14.18
CA GLY A 50 8.42 12.53 -12.77
C GLY A 50 8.29 14.05 -12.60
N GLU A 51 8.95 14.84 -13.45
CA GLU A 51 8.85 16.31 -13.41
C GLU A 51 7.56 16.83 -14.06
N ASP A 52 7.06 16.12 -15.08
CA ASP A 52 5.83 16.48 -15.81
C ASP A 52 4.56 16.31 -14.95
N LEU A 53 4.63 15.50 -13.89
CA LEU A 53 3.52 15.26 -12.98
C LEU A 53 3.34 16.33 -11.91
N ALA A 54 4.22 17.34 -11.83
CA ALA A 54 4.07 18.57 -11.04
C ALA A 54 3.51 18.42 -9.60
N GLY A 55 3.80 17.31 -8.91
CA GLY A 55 3.29 17.05 -7.56
C GLY A 55 1.84 16.57 -7.47
N GLU A 56 1.19 16.20 -8.58
CA GLU A 56 -0.19 15.69 -8.63
C GLU A 56 -0.40 14.43 -7.76
N GLY A 57 0.68 13.74 -7.37
CA GLY A 57 0.66 12.57 -6.48
C GLY A 57 0.93 12.84 -4.99
N ASP A 58 1.36 14.04 -4.59
CA ASP A 58 1.82 14.31 -3.21
C ASP A 58 0.67 14.48 -2.19
N ALA A 59 -0.56 14.65 -2.67
CA ALA A 59 -1.75 14.86 -1.85
C ALA A 59 -2.53 13.56 -1.52
N LEU A 60 -2.06 12.39 -1.97
CA LEU A 60 -2.68 11.07 -1.76
C LEU A 60 -2.10 10.33 -0.54
#